data_AF-A0A918JD31-F1
#
_entry.id   AF-A0A918JD31-F1
#
_cell.length_a   1.000
_cell.length_b   1.000
_cell.length_c   1.000
_cell.angle_alpha   90.00
_cell.angle_beta   90.00
_cell.angle_gamma   90.00
#
_symmetry.space_group_name_H-M   'P 1'
#
loop_
_entity.id
_entity.type
_entity.pdbx_description
1 polymer ?
#
loop_
_entity_poly.entity_id
_entity_poly.type
_entity_poly.pdbx_seq_one_letter_code
_entity_poly.pdbx_strand_id
1 'polypeptide(L)' 'MDRGHLKVTFHHNLFRDLVERAPRVRFWQVDSYDNHFVAGDGWSYSYGIGMESQLVAERNAFTLP' A
#
# COMPACT_ATOMS: atom_id res chain seq x y z
N MET A 1 7.25 7.63 -18.59
CA MET A 1 8.63 7.82 -18.09
C MET A 1 8.42 8.22 -16.65
N ASP A 2 8.49 7.27 -15.73
CA ASP A 2 7.91 7.45 -14.38
C ASP A 2 8.98 7.46 -13.28
N ARG A 3 10.22 7.06 -13.62
CA ARG A 3 11.37 7.09 -12.70
C ARG A 3 11.59 8.49 -12.16
N GLY A 4 11.59 8.62 -10.83
CA GLY A 4 11.95 9.85 -10.13
C GLY A 4 10.86 10.91 -10.02
N HIS A 5 9.66 10.68 -10.57
CA HIS A 5 8.61 11.70 -10.60
C HIS A 5 7.54 11.54 -9.53
N LEU A 6 7.13 10.30 -9.24
CA LEU A 6 5.95 10.06 -8.44
C LEU A 6 6.36 9.71 -7.00
N LYS A 7 6.05 10.66 -6.10
CA LYS A 7 6.23 10.59 -4.66
C LYS A 7 4.86 10.67 -4.00
N VAL A 8 4.48 9.64 -3.25
CA VAL A 8 3.15 9.55 -2.62
C VAL A 8 3.31 9.16 -1.16
N THR A 9 2.54 9.80 -0.28
CA THR A 9 2.45 9.41 1.13
C THR A 9 1.03 8.94 1.46
N PHE A 10 0.89 7.76 2.03
CA PHE A 10 -0.35 7.27 2.65
C PHE A 10 -0.18 7.27 4.15
N HIS A 11 -1.01 8.03 4.86
CA HIS A 11 -1.02 7.97 6.32
C HIS A 11 -2.41 8.08 6.92
N HIS A 12 -2.61 7.38 8.04
CA HIS A 12 -3.87 7.41 8.82
C HIS A 12 -5.12 7.06 7.99
N ASN A 13 -4.95 6.29 6.91
CA ASN A 13 -6.06 5.81 6.10
C ASN A 13 -6.63 4.52 6.67
N LEU A 14 -7.92 4.30 6.41
CA LEU A 14 -8.59 3.02 6.63
C LEU A 14 -8.88 2.37 5.27
N PHE A 15 -8.28 1.21 5.03
CA PHE A 15 -8.51 0.38 3.86
C PHE A 15 -9.31 -0.85 4.28
N ARG A 16 -10.63 -0.84 4.05
CA ARG A 16 -11.54 -1.90 4.47
C ARG A 16 -12.18 -2.61 3.28
N ASP A 17 -12.30 -3.93 3.37
CA ASP A 17 -13.00 -4.80 2.41
C ASP A 17 -12.47 -4.65 0.98
N LEU A 18 -11.16 -4.40 0.85
CA LEU A 18 -10.47 -4.34 -0.42
C LEU A 18 -9.87 -5.71 -0.75
N VAL A 19 -10.10 -6.15 -2.00
CA VAL A 19 -9.54 -7.42 -2.51
C VAL A 19 -8.02 -7.34 -2.67
N GLU A 20 -7.52 -6.32 -3.36
CA GLU A 20 -6.08 -6.12 -3.59
C GLU A 20 -5.69 -4.66 -3.91
N ARG A 21 -4.37 -4.39 -3.97
CA ARG A 21 -3.74 -3.14 -4.48
C ARG A 21 -4.02 -1.89 -3.67
N ALA A 22 -3.81 -1.97 -2.36
CA ALA A 22 -3.90 -0.84 -1.45
C ALA A 22 -2.53 -0.47 -0.85
N PRO A 23 -1.61 0.19 -1.58
CA PRO A 23 -1.52 0.41 -3.03
C PRO A 23 -0.70 -0.67 -3.78
N ARG A 24 -0.73 -0.62 -5.11
CA ARG A 24 0.23 -1.31 -6.00
C ARG A 24 1.18 -0.31 -6.65
N VAL A 25 2.48 -0.50 -6.48
CA VAL A 25 3.52 0.51 -6.80
C VAL A 25 4.44 0.02 -7.92
N ARG A 26 4.82 0.92 -8.85
CA ARG A 26 5.88 0.71 -9.84
C ARG A 26 6.67 2.01 -9.99
N PHE A 27 8.00 1.97 -10.08
CA PHE A 27 8.92 3.11 -10.29
C PHE A 27 8.93 4.23 -9.23
N TRP A 28 7.93 4.29 -8.35
CA TRP A 28 7.63 5.43 -7.48
C TRP A 28 8.23 5.28 -6.09
N GLN A 29 8.47 6.42 -5.43
CA GLN A 29 8.79 6.51 -4.01
C GLN A 29 7.48 6.63 -3.23
N VAL A 30 7.18 5.65 -2.39
CA VAL A 30 5.94 5.63 -1.62
C VAL A 30 6.27 5.48 -0.15
N ASP A 31 5.76 6.40 0.66
CA ASP A 31 5.81 6.33 2.11
C ASP A 31 4.43 5.95 2.63
N SER A 32 4.33 4.89 3.43
CA SER A 32 3.06 4.39 3.94
C SER A 32 3.15 4.13 5.43
N TYR A 33 2.55 4.99 6.25
CA TYR A 33 2.66 4.86 7.70
C TYR A 33 1.34 5.06 8.46
N ASP A 34 1.20 4.39 9.60
CA ASP A 34 0.03 4.50 10.49
C ASP A 34 -1.33 4.28 9.77
N ASN A 35 -1.37 3.49 8.69
CA ASN A 35 -2.62 3.09 8.03
C ASN A 35 -3.18 1.81 8.66
N HIS A 36 -4.50 1.62 8.59
CA HIS A 36 -5.18 0.42 9.03
C HIS A 36 -5.81 -0.31 7.85
N PHE A 37 -5.40 -1.56 7.65
CA PHE A 37 -5.96 -2.48 6.66
C PHE A 37 -6.87 -3.48 7.35
N VAL A 38 -8.13 -3.54 6.95
CA VAL A 38 -9.12 -4.51 7.43
C VAL A 38 -9.49 -5.40 6.25
N ALA A 39 -9.01 -6.64 6.29
CA ALA A 39 -9.31 -7.63 5.28
C ALA A 39 -10.77 -8.07 5.38
N GLY A 40 -11.45 -8.10 4.22
CA GLY A 40 -12.75 -8.73 4.06
C GLY A 40 -12.64 -10.04 3.30
N ASP A 41 -13.78 -10.60 2.91
CA ASP A 41 -13.84 -11.82 2.12
C ASP A 41 -13.13 -11.64 0.76
N GLY A 42 -12.28 -12.62 0.41
CA GLY A 42 -11.52 -12.58 -0.83
C GLY A 42 -10.29 -11.66 -0.80
N TRP A 43 -9.86 -11.18 0.37
CA TRP A 43 -8.60 -10.45 0.51
C TRP A 43 -7.42 -11.29 -0.01
N SER A 44 -6.60 -10.66 -0.86
CA SER A 44 -5.43 -11.27 -1.50
C SER A 44 -4.13 -10.65 -0.99
N TYR A 45 -3.92 -9.35 -1.21
CA TYR A 45 -2.77 -8.62 -0.69
C TYR A 45 -3.05 -7.11 -0.59
N SER A 46 -2.41 -6.42 0.35
CA SER A 46 -2.48 -4.95 0.42
C SER A 46 -1.42 -4.29 -0.47
N TYR A 47 -0.13 -4.49 -0.17
CA TYR A 47 0.97 -3.84 -0.90
C TYR A 47 1.40 -4.66 -2.12
N GLY A 48 1.18 -4.11 -3.32
CA GLY A 48 1.68 -4.70 -4.55
C GLY A 48 3.07 -4.16 -4.90
N ILE A 49 4.11 -4.98 -4.74
CA ILE A 49 5.50 -4.63 -5.08
C ILE A 49 5.74 -4.87 -6.57
N GLY A 50 5.63 -3.81 -7.37
CA GLY A 50 5.89 -3.84 -8.81
C GLY A 50 7.28 -3.36 -9.19
N MET A 51 7.56 -3.34 -10.50
CA MET A 51 8.88 -3.01 -11.06
C MET A 51 9.44 -1.69 -10.52
N GLU A 52 10.67 -1.74 -9.98
CA GLU A 52 11.42 -0.58 -9.46
C GLU A 52 10.66 0.25 -8.41
N SER A 53 9.73 -0.34 -7.64
CA SER A 53 9.06 0.35 -6.54
C SER A 53 10.03 0.66 -5.38
N GLN A 54 9.88 1.84 -4.78
CA GLN A 54 10.60 2.26 -3.57
C GLN A 54 9.57 2.54 -2.45
N LEU A 55 8.87 1.50 -2.01
CA LEU A 55 7.88 1.57 -0.92
C LEU A 55 8.55 1.40 0.44
N VAL A 56 8.34 2.36 1.34
CA VAL A 56 8.65 2.25 2.77
C VAL A 56 7.32 2.15 3.51
N ALA A 57 7.18 1.13 4.36
CA ALA A 57 5.96 0.89 5.12
C ALA A 57 6.28 0.76 6.61
N GLU A 58 5.75 1.67 7.43
CA GLU A 58 6.06 1.75 8.86
C GLU A 58 4.78 1.77 9.71
N ARG A 59 4.73 1.00 10.79
CA ARG A 59 3.65 1.06 11.81
C ARG A 59 2.21 0.96 11.26
N ASN A 60 2.02 0.33 10.10
CA ASN A 60 0.68 0.02 9.59
C ASN A 60 0.08 -1.16 10.37
N ALA A 61 -1.22 -1.10 10.64
CA ALA A 61 -1.97 -2.18 11.28
C ALA A 61 -2.70 -3.02 10.22
N PHE A 62 -2.71 -4.34 10.41
CA PHE A 62 -3.42 -5.28 9.55
C PHE A 62 -4.34 -6.16 10.42
N THR A 63 -5.63 -6.12 10.13
CA THR A 63 -6.64 -7.03 10.67
C THR A 63 -6.98 -8.02 9.56
N LEU A 64 -6.42 -9.22 9.66
CA LEU A 64 -6.57 -10.30 8.68
C LEU A 64 -7.66 -11.28 9.13
N PRO A 65 -8.24 -12.10 8.23
CA PRO A 65 -9.23 -13.12 8.57
C PRO A 65 -8.64 -14.24 9.44
#